data_AF-A0A9P0WV57-F1
#
_entry.id   AF-A0A9P0WV57-F1
#
_cell.length_a   1.000
_cell.length_b   1.000
_cell.length_c   1.000
_cell.angle_alpha   90.00
_cell.angle_beta   90.00
_cell.angle_gamma   90.00
#
_symmetry.space_group_name_H-M   'P 1'
#
loop_
_entity.id
_entity.type
_entity.pdbx_description
1 polymer ?
#
loop_
_entity_poly.entity_id
_entity_poly.type
_entity_poly.pdbx_seq_one_letter_code
_entity_poly.pdbx_strand_id
1 'polypeptide(L)'
;MPMPKTIGHQIDFGKSWLGLIKQGFWEIPGVMCSSICALVGIGLGFAGLDRYEKNNGDNREYKSTYMIMRADDPRVKRLKNPVYTKY
;
A
#
# COMPACT_ATOMS: atom_id res chain seq x y z
N MET A 1 -4.12 1.27 29.78
CA MET A 1 -5.53 1.13 29.35
C MET A 1 -6.41 1.26 30.57
N PRO A 2 -7.44 2.13 30.58
CA PRO A 2 -8.45 2.05 31.63
C PRO A 2 -9.13 0.69 31.55
N MET A 3 -9.19 -0.03 32.67
CA MET A 3 -9.85 -1.33 32.72
C MET A 3 -11.33 -1.16 32.38
N PRO A 4 -11.91 -2.04 31.55
CA PRO A 4 -13.33 -2.03 31.28
C PRO A 4 -14.09 -2.27 32.59
N LYS A 5 -15.25 -1.61 32.74
CA LYS A 5 -16.05 -1.78 33.95
C LYS A 5 -16.60 -3.20 33.96
N THR A 6 -16.29 -3.96 35.00
CA THR A 6 -16.86 -5.28 35.24
C THR A 6 -18.25 -5.12 35.83
N ILE A 7 -19.27 -5.67 35.16
CA ILE A 7 -20.62 -5.81 35.71
C ILE A 7 -20.80 -7.30 35.96
N GLY A 8 -20.47 -7.76 37.17
CA GLY A 8 -20.44 -9.19 37.49
C GLY A 8 -19.36 -9.92 36.67
N HIS A 9 -19.75 -10.98 35.94
CA HIS A 9 -18.84 -11.80 35.13
C HIS A 9 -18.63 -11.29 33.69
N GLN A 10 -19.39 -10.27 33.26
CA GLN A 10 -19.26 -9.69 31.91
C GLN A 10 -18.55 -8.34 31.93
N ILE A 11 -17.80 -8.12 30.86
CA ILE A 11 -16.98 -6.94 30.62
C ILE A 11 -17.76 -5.99 29.71
N ASP A 12 -18.12 -4.79 30.18
CA ASP A 12 -18.84 -3.80 29.37
C ASP A 12 -17.88 -2.81 28.71
N PHE A 13 -17.86 -2.80 27.38
CA PHE A 13 -17.04 -1.91 26.56
C PHE A 13 -17.78 -0.63 26.09
N GLY A 14 -19.06 -0.49 26.43
CA GLY A 14 -19.91 0.63 26.05
C GLY A 14 -20.30 0.61 24.55
N LYS A 15 -21.47 1.18 24.23
CA LYS A 15 -22.06 1.16 22.87
C LYS A 15 -21.41 2.11 21.84
N SER A 16 -20.20 2.59 22.12
CA SER A 16 -19.47 3.50 21.23
C SER A 16 -18.71 2.71 20.17
N TRP A 17 -18.44 3.34 19.01
CA TRP A 17 -17.59 2.76 17.96
C TRP A 17 -16.21 2.32 18.49
N LEU A 18 -15.60 3.14 19.35
CA LEU A 18 -14.35 2.79 20.02
C LEU A 18 -14.50 1.63 21.00
N GLY A 19 -15.70 1.46 21.59
CA GLY A 19 -16.05 0.34 22.44
C GLY A 19 -16.08 -0.98 21.67
N LEU A 20 -16.73 -0.98 20.49
CA LEU A 20 -16.78 -2.14 19.59
C LEU A 20 -15.40 -2.58 19.11
N ILE A 21 -14.53 -1.64 18.74
CA ILE A 21 -13.15 -1.98 18.34
C ILE A 21 -12.40 -2.61 19.51
N LYS A 22 -12.49 -2.02 20.72
CA LYS A 22 -11.85 -2.57 21.92
C LYS A 22 -12.38 -3.95 22.28
N GLN A 23 -13.69 -4.15 22.17
CA GLN A 23 -14.33 -5.45 22.36
C GLN A 23 -13.81 -6.47 21.33
N GLY A 24 -13.72 -6.09 20.05
CA GLY A 24 -13.18 -6.97 19.00
C GLY A 24 -11.74 -7.39 19.26
N PHE A 25 -10.89 -6.47 19.72
CA PHE A 25 -9.51 -6.80 20.13
C PHE A 25 -9.42 -7.68 21.38
N TRP A 26 -10.43 -7.61 22.25
CA TRP A 26 -10.49 -8.41 23.46
C TRP A 26 -10.99 -9.83 23.19
N GLU A 27 -12.05 -9.96 22.38
CA GLU A 27 -12.69 -11.25 22.09
C GLU A 27 -11.95 -12.05 21.00
N ILE A 28 -11.49 -11.38 19.93
CA ILE A 28 -10.89 -12.05 18.75
C ILE A 28 -9.64 -11.29 18.27
N PRO A 29 -8.57 -11.23 19.08
CA PRO A 29 -7.36 -10.46 18.75
C PRO A 29 -6.69 -10.91 17.43
N GLY A 30 -6.69 -12.22 17.14
CA GLY A 30 -6.05 -12.75 15.94
C GLY A 30 -6.68 -12.22 14.64
N VAL A 31 -8.01 -12.20 14.56
CA VAL A 31 -8.74 -11.72 13.38
C VAL A 31 -8.55 -10.21 13.23
N MET A 32 -8.63 -9.44 14.32
CA MET A 32 -8.43 -7.99 14.30
C MET A 32 -7.02 -7.59 13.85
N CYS A 33 -5.98 -8.29 14.32
CA CYS A 33 -4.62 -8.04 13.84
C CYS A 33 -4.46 -8.42 12.36
N SER A 34 -4.98 -9.58 11.95
CA SER A 34 -4.86 -10.04 10.56
C SER A 34 -5.54 -9.10 9.56
N SER A 35 -6.70 -8.53 9.92
CA SER A 35 -7.43 -7.60 9.06
C SER A 35 -6.70 -6.26 8.92
N ILE A 36 -6.10 -5.77 10.01
CA ILE A 36 -5.24 -4.57 9.95
C ILE A 36 -4.02 -4.82 9.07
N CYS A 37 -3.34 -5.97 9.23
CA CYS A 37 -2.21 -6.34 8.37
C CYS A 37 -2.62 -6.42 6.90
N ALA A 38 -3.79 -6.99 6.59
CA ALA A 38 -4.31 -7.05 5.23
C ALA A 38 -4.56 -5.64 4.64
N LEU A 39 -5.18 -4.75 5.40
CA LEU A 39 -5.42 -3.36 4.99
C LEU A 39 -4.11 -2.60 4.75
N VAL A 40 -3.12 -2.77 5.62
CA VAL A 40 -1.79 -2.18 5.46
C VAL A 40 -1.11 -2.73 4.21
N GLY A 41 -1.19 -4.04 3.96
CA GLY A 41 -0.64 -4.67 2.76
C GLY A 41 -1.24 -4.09 1.47
N ILE A 42 -2.57 -3.91 1.43
CA ILE A 42 -3.26 -3.27 0.31
C ILE A 42 -2.76 -1.83 0.13
N GLY A 43 -2.67 -1.05 1.21
CA GLY A 43 -2.17 0.33 1.17
C GLY A 43 -0.75 0.43 0.63
N LEU A 44 0.15 -0.46 1.06
CA LEU A 44 1.52 -0.53 0.55
C LEU A 44 1.57 -0.95 -0.92
N GLY A 45 0.69 -1.85 -1.35
CA GLY A 45 0.55 -2.26 -2.76
C GLY A 45 0.20 -1.08 -3.66
N PHE A 46 -0.82 -0.29 -3.30
CA PHE A 46 -1.20 0.91 -4.05
C PHE A 46 -0.09 1.97 -4.06
N ALA A 47 0.54 2.23 -2.91
CA ALA A 47 1.64 3.19 -2.81
C ALA A 47 2.85 2.75 -3.66
N GLY A 48 3.14 1.45 -3.71
CA GLY A 48 4.19 0.88 -4.55
C GLY A 48 3.90 1.06 -6.04
N LEU A 49 2.67 0.79 -6.47
CA LEU A 49 2.25 0.97 -7.87
C LEU A 49 2.30 2.44 -8.30
N ASP A 50 1.77 3.36 -7.49
CA ASP A 50 1.81 4.80 -7.78
C ASP A 50 3.25 5.31 -7.89
N ARG A 51 4.12 4.87 -6.97
CA ARG A 51 5.54 5.24 -7.01
C ARG A 51 6.27 4.60 -8.19
N TYR A 52 5.90 3.39 -8.58
CA TYR A 52 6.44 2.73 -9.76
C TYR A 52 6.03 3.47 -11.04
N GLU A 53 4.75 3.82 -11.18
CA GLU A 53 4.23 4.54 -12.35
C GLU A 53 4.91 5.91 -12.51
N LYS A 54 5.00 6.70 -11.44
CA LYS A 54 5.66 8.02 -11.45
C LYS A 54 7.14 7.97 -11.79
N ASN A 55 7.82 6.87 -11.48
CA ASN A 55 9.27 6.77 -11.65
C ASN A 55 9.72 5.99 -12.88
N ASN A 56 8.97 4.96 -13.25
CA ASN A 56 9.32 3.97 -14.28
C ASN A 56 8.20 3.72 -15.31
N GLY A 57 7.11 4.50 -15.30
CA GLY A 57 5.96 4.32 -16.21
C GLY A 57 6.32 4.28 -17.70
N ASP A 58 7.35 5.03 -18.12
CA ASP A 58 7.85 5.04 -19.51
C ASP A 58 9.03 4.08 -19.77
N ASN A 59 9.50 3.36 -18.75
CA ASN A 59 10.50 2.29 -18.83
C ASN A 59 9.88 0.88 -18.79
N ARG A 60 8.54 0.77 -18.91
CA ARG A 60 7.80 -0.51 -18.88
C ARG A 60 8.27 -1.49 -19.95
N GLU A 61 8.80 -2.63 -19.51
CA GLU A 61 8.99 -3.96 -20.12
C GLU A 61 9.43 -4.13 -21.59
N TYR A 62 9.18 -3.21 -22.52
CA TYR A 62 9.65 -3.29 -23.91
C TYR A 62 11.15 -2.96 -24.08
N LYS A 63 11.89 -2.80 -22.97
CA LYS A 63 13.36 -2.57 -22.95
C LYS A 63 14.11 -3.70 -22.24
N SER A 64 13.76 -4.96 -22.52
CA SER A 64 14.52 -6.11 -22.00
C SER A 64 15.95 -6.18 -22.56
N THR A 65 16.22 -5.56 -23.72
CA THR A 65 17.54 -5.56 -24.37
C THR A 65 17.96 -4.13 -24.72
N TYR A 66 17.44 -3.55 -25.80
CA TYR A 66 17.59 -2.14 -26.16
C TYR A 66 16.40 -1.73 -27.04
N MET A 67 15.83 -0.55 -26.82
CA MET A 67 14.82 0.02 -27.71
C MET A 67 15.39 1.28 -28.35
N ILE A 68 15.56 1.25 -29.66
CA ILE A 68 15.96 2.40 -30.46
C ILE A 68 14.72 3.25 -30.68
N MET A 69 14.72 4.44 -30.08
CA MET A 69 13.67 5.45 -30.27
C MET A 69 14.22 6.57 -31.16
N ARG A 70 13.34 7.16 -31.99
CA ARG A 70 13.69 8.35 -32.78
C ARG A 70 13.81 9.55 -31.84
N ALA A 71 14.85 10.37 -32.03
CA ALA A 71 15.11 11.53 -31.17
C ALA A 71 13.93 12.52 -31.07
N ASP A 72 13.11 12.57 -32.12
CA ASP A 72 12.00 13.53 -32.25
C ASP A 72 10.70 13.07 -31.55
N ASP A 73 10.61 11.81 -31.13
CA ASP A 73 9.37 11.29 -30.52
C ASP A 73 9.13 11.98 -29.16
N PRO A 74 7.95 12.59 -28.92
CA PRO A 74 7.63 13.24 -27.66
C PRO A 74 7.75 12.31 -26.43
N ARG A 75 7.67 10.99 -26.62
CA ARG A 75 7.88 9.99 -25.57
C ARG A 75 9.34 9.89 -25.12
N VAL A 76 10.31 10.23 -25.99
CA VAL A 76 11.75 10.23 -25.64
C VAL A 76 12.06 11.23 -24.54
N LYS A 77 11.37 12.39 -24.55
CA LYS A 77 11.56 13.45 -23.54
C LYS A 77 11.22 13.02 -22.12
N ARG A 78 10.47 11.92 -21.96
CA ARG A 78 10.04 11.41 -20.66
C ARG A 78 10.97 10.31 -20.12
N LEU A 79 11.94 9.87 -20.91
CA LEU A 79 12.95 8.90 -20.49
C LEU A 79 13.93 9.58 -19.51
N LYS A 80 14.07 9.02 -18.31
CA LYS A 80 14.99 9.54 -17.30
C LYS A 80 16.47 9.18 -17.54
N ASN A 81 16.75 8.06 -18.22
CA ASN A 81 18.11 7.57 -18.53
C ASN A 81 18.22 6.98 -19.95
N PRO A 82 18.26 7.80 -21.02
CA PRO A 82 18.54 7.32 -22.36
C PRO A 82 20.05 7.00 -22.54
N VAL A 83 20.35 5.82 -23.10
CA VAL A 83 21.70 5.51 -23.60
C VAL A 83 21.77 5.91 -25.07
N TYR A 84 22.65 6.84 -25.40
CA TYR A 84 22.87 7.28 -26.77
C TYR A 84 23.97 6.45 -27.42
N THR A 85 23.64 5.70 -28.47
CA THR A 85 24.63 5.11 -29.36
C THR A 85 25.20 6.21 -30.25
N LYS A 86 26.51 6.46 -30.13
CA LYS A 86 27.23 7.29 -31.11
C LYS A 86 27.51 6.43 -32.33
N TYR A 87 26.98 6.83 -33.48
CA TYR A 87 27.41 6.33 -34.79
C TYR A 87 28.62 7.12 -35.26
#